data_AF-A0A7Y7NU39-F1
#
_entry.id   AF-A0A7Y7NU39-F1
#
_cell.length_a   1.000
_cell.length_b   1.000
_cell.length_c   1.000
_cell.angle_alpha   90.00
_cell.angle_beta   90.00
_cell.angle_gamma   90.00
#
_symmetry.space_group_name_H-M   'P 1'
#
loop_
_entity.id
_entity.type
_entity.pdbx_description
1 polymer ?
#
loop_
_entity_poly.entity_id
_entity_poly.type
_entity_poly.pdbx_seq_one_letter_code
_entity_poly.pdbx_strand_id
1 'polypeptide(L)' 'MQYKAGIRKEKENIITAPIIINDFVWINFNAIILKGVTIGEGAIIAAGAVVTKDVPPFTLVGGNPARVIKQLPH' A
#
# COMPACT_ATOMS: atom_id res chain seq x y z
N MET A 1 -15.08 -18.74 20.21
CA MET A 1 -13.62 -18.56 20.03
C MET A 1 -13.37 -17.12 19.64
N GLN A 2 -12.69 -16.37 20.50
CA GLN A 2 -12.58 -14.92 20.43
C GLN A 2 -11.12 -14.56 20.14
N TYR A 3 -10.83 -13.98 18.97
CA TYR A 3 -9.49 -13.51 18.64
C TYR A 3 -9.17 -12.26 19.48
N LYS A 4 -8.50 -12.45 20.63
CA LYS A 4 -7.82 -11.35 21.33
C LYS A 4 -6.39 -11.24 20.79
N ALA A 5 -6.22 -10.55 19.67
CA ALA A 5 -4.89 -10.13 19.21
C ALA A 5 -4.33 -9.10 20.20
N GLY A 6 -3.13 -9.37 20.73
CA GLY A 6 -2.51 -8.63 21.82
C GLY A 6 -2.14 -7.19 21.46
N ILE A 7 -3.01 -6.23 21.79
CA ILE A 7 -2.65 -4.81 21.79
C ILE A 7 -1.86 -4.54 23.07
N ARG A 8 -0.52 -4.49 22.94
CA ARG A 8 0.40 -4.07 24.02
C ARG A 8 0.10 -2.62 24.44
N LYS A 9 0.29 -2.35 25.74
CA LYS A 9 -0.02 -1.13 26.49
C LYS A 9 0.73 0.16 26.07
N GLU A 10 1.50 0.14 24.98
CA GLU A 10 2.47 1.18 24.57
C GLU A 10 2.01 2.01 23.35
N LYS A 11 0.72 2.35 23.26
CA LYS A 11 0.15 3.06 22.09
C LYS A 11 0.43 4.56 22.03
N GLU A 12 1.11 5.15 23.01
CA GLU A 12 1.16 6.62 23.14
C GLU A 12 2.01 7.33 22.06
N ASN A 13 2.86 6.62 21.30
CA ASN A 13 3.76 7.23 20.30
C ASN A 13 3.77 6.56 18.90
N ILE A 14 2.67 5.91 18.48
CA ILE A 14 2.60 5.36 17.11
C ILE A 14 2.15 6.45 16.14
N ILE A 15 3.07 6.95 15.31
CA ILE A 15 2.74 7.92 14.26
C ILE A 15 1.91 7.19 13.17
N THR A 16 0.64 7.53 13.04
CA THR A 16 -0.29 7.00 12.03
C THR A 16 -0.62 8.06 10.97
N ALA A 17 -0.95 7.62 9.75
CA ALA A 17 -1.51 8.46 8.69
C ALA A 17 -2.44 7.60 7.82
N PRO A 18 -3.53 8.16 7.27
CA PRO A 18 -4.47 7.40 6.44
C PRO A 18 -3.78 6.85 5.18
N ILE A 19 -4.30 5.74 4.68
CA ILE A 19 -3.93 5.18 3.38
C ILE A 19 -5.17 5.34 2.49
N ILE A 20 -4.97 5.89 1.29
CA ILE A 20 -6.05 6.10 0.32
C ILE A 20 -5.82 5.14 -0.85
N ILE A 21 -6.82 4.33 -1.16
CA ILE A 21 -6.81 3.40 -2.30
C ILE A 21 -8.00 3.80 -3.17
N ASN A 22 -7.72 4.30 -4.37
CA ASN A 22 -8.75 4.71 -5.32
C ASN A 22 -9.34 3.51 -6.07
N ASP A 23 -10.30 3.78 -6.97
CA ASP A 23 -11.02 2.74 -7.70
C ASP A 23 -10.11 1.90 -8.60
N PHE A 24 -10.53 0.67 -8.86
CA PHE A 24 -9.89 -0.28 -9.78
C PHE A 24 -8.42 -0.63 -9.48
N VAL A 25 -7.91 -0.32 -8.28
CA VAL A 25 -6.56 -0.69 -7.87
C VAL A 25 -6.44 -2.20 -7.68
N TRP A 26 -5.39 -2.80 -8.24
CA TRP A 26 -5.07 -4.21 -8.03
C TRP A 26 -3.84 -4.38 -7.12
N ILE A 27 -4.09 -4.78 -5.88
CA ILE A 27 -3.04 -5.09 -4.89
C ILE A 27 -2.79 -6.59 -4.86
N ASN A 28 -1.58 -7.02 -5.22
CA ASN A 28 -1.21 -8.43 -5.23
C ASN A 28 -0.68 -8.93 -3.87
N PHE A 29 -0.51 -10.25 -3.76
CA PHE A 29 -0.15 -10.94 -2.53
C PHE A 29 1.09 -10.35 -1.83
N ASN A 30 1.01 -10.24 -0.51
CA ASN A 30 2.10 -9.78 0.37
C ASN A 30 2.66 -8.37 0.06
N ALA A 31 1.94 -7.54 -0.68
CA ALA A 31 2.28 -6.13 -0.80
C ALA A 31 2.10 -5.42 0.56
N ILE A 32 3.02 -4.51 0.89
CA ILE A 32 3.04 -3.70 2.10
C ILE A 32 2.91 -2.24 1.68
N ILE A 33 1.90 -1.54 2.20
CA ILE A 33 1.67 -0.12 1.92
C ILE A 33 1.93 0.66 3.21
N LEU A 34 2.88 1.60 3.18
CA LEU A 34 3.18 2.42 4.34
C LEU A 34 2.09 3.48 4.56
N LYS A 35 1.93 3.89 5.82
CA LYS A 35 1.02 4.97 6.23
C LYS A 35 1.20 6.23 5.36
N GLY A 36 0.12 6.95 5.09
CA GLY A 36 0.16 8.21 4.34
C GLY A 36 0.23 8.06 2.82
N VAL A 37 0.34 6.83 2.29
CA VAL A 37 0.39 6.59 0.85
C VAL A 37 -1.01 6.68 0.22
N THR A 38 -1.08 7.35 -0.92
CA THR A 38 -2.21 7.33 -1.86
C THR A 38 -1.87 6.47 -3.07
N ILE A 39 -2.76 5.52 -3.40
CA ILE A 39 -2.68 4.71 -4.61
C ILE A 39 -3.74 5.21 -5.60
N GLY A 40 -3.26 5.72 -6.74
CA GLY A 40 -4.08 6.23 -7.83
C GLY A 40 -4.96 5.17 -8.49
N GLU A 41 -6.04 5.62 -9.13
CA GLU A 41 -7.01 4.76 -9.81
C GLU A 41 -6.34 3.82 -10.82
N GLY A 42 -6.78 2.56 -10.88
CA GLY A 42 -6.29 1.59 -11.85
C GLY A 42 -4.81 1.19 -11.69
N ALA A 43 -4.13 1.63 -10.63
CA ALA A 43 -2.75 1.24 -10.36
C ALA A 43 -2.62 -0.25 -9.98
N ILE A 44 -1.48 -0.85 -10.31
CA ILE A 44 -1.18 -2.24 -9.98
C ILE A 44 0.03 -2.28 -9.03
N ILE A 45 -0.15 -2.92 -7.88
CA ILE A 45 0.92 -3.16 -6.90
C ILE A 45 1.37 -4.62 -7.05
N ALA A 46 2.61 -4.84 -7.50
CA ALA A 46 3.17 -6.18 -7.68
C ALA A 46 3.29 -6.95 -6.34
N ALA A 47 3.31 -8.29 -6.42
CA ALA A 47 3.44 -9.14 -5.24
C ALA A 47 4.74 -8.83 -4.47
N GLY A 48 4.65 -8.77 -3.14
CA GLY A 48 5.78 -8.48 -2.26
C GLY A 48 6.33 -7.04 -2.33
N ALA A 49 5.68 -6.12 -3.03
CA ALA A 49 6.12 -4.73 -3.11
C ALA A 49 6.01 -4.01 -1.76
N VAL A 50 6.96 -3.13 -1.44
CA VAL A 50 6.92 -2.25 -0.26
C VAL A 50 6.75 -0.81 -0.73
N VAL A 51 5.51 -0.33 -0.72
CA VAL A 51 5.11 0.98 -1.23
C VAL A 51 5.36 2.04 -0.16
N THR A 52 6.37 2.86 -0.40
CA THR A 52 6.83 3.91 0.54
C THR A 52 6.47 5.33 0.12
N LYS A 53 5.86 5.50 -1.06
CA LYS A 53 5.46 6.77 -1.67
C LYS A 53 4.18 6.57 -2.48
N ASP A 54 3.48 7.67 -2.76
CA ASP A 54 2.28 7.67 -3.60
C ASP A 54 2.52 7.01 -4.96
N VAL A 55 1.49 6.32 -5.45
CA VAL A 55 1.50 5.65 -6.74
C VAL A 55 0.55 6.40 -7.68
N PRO A 56 1.03 6.92 -8.83
CA PRO A 56 0.15 7.59 -9.78
C PRO A 56 -0.92 6.64 -10.34
N PRO A 57 -2.07 7.17 -10.83
CA PRO A 57 -3.06 6.38 -11.54
C PRO A 57 -2.45 5.58 -12.70
N PHE A 58 -3.07 4.45 -13.03
CA PHE A 58 -2.69 3.59 -14.16
C PHE A 58 -1.19 3.23 -14.19
N THR A 59 -0.58 3.04 -13.02
CA THR A 59 0.85 2.74 -12.90
C THR A 59 1.08 1.38 -12.26
N LEU A 60 1.93 0.55 -12.86
CA LEU A 60 2.45 -0.68 -12.27
C LEU A 60 3.72 -0.38 -11.46
N VAL A 61 3.71 -0.68 -10.16
CA VAL A 61 4.88 -0.58 -9.27
C VAL A 61 5.26 -1.92 -8.66
N GLY A 62 6.53 -2.10 -8.33
CA GLY A 62 7.02 -3.29 -7.62
C GLY A 62 8.39 -3.12 -6.98
N GLY A 63 8.79 -4.10 -6.15
CA GLY A 63 10.06 -4.11 -5.41
C GLY A 63 9.99 -3.52 -4.00
N ASN A 64 11.13 -3.52 -3.31
CA ASN A 64 11.32 -2.92 -1.99
C ASN A 64 12.58 -2.03 -1.99
N PRO A 65 12.45 -0.70 -1.92
CA PRO A 65 11.19 0.05 -1.98
C PRO A 65 10.56 -0.01 -3.39
N ALA A 66 9.23 0.08 -3.46
CA ALA A 66 8.51 -0.01 -4.72
C ALA A 66 8.92 1.11 -5.70
N ARG A 67 9.07 0.75 -6.98
CA ARG A 67 9.40 1.66 -8.07
C ARG A 67 8.45 1.42 -9.24
N VAL A 68 8.26 2.46 -10.04
CA VAL A 68 7.52 2.37 -11.31
C VAL A 68 8.22 1.37 -12.21
N ILE A 69 7.47 0.36 -12.64
CA ILE A 69 7.90 -0.63 -13.64
C ILE A 69 7.36 -0.21 -15.01
N LYS A 70 6.09 0.20 -15.08
CA LYS A 70 5.42 0.53 -16.34
C LYS A 70 4.20 1.44 -16.11
N GLN A 71 3.94 2.32 -17.09
CA GLN A 71 2.67 3.03 -17.25
C GLN A 71 1.68 2.16 -18.04
N LEU A 72 0.45 2.03 -17.53
CA LEU A 72 -0.62 1.22 -18.11
C LEU A 72 -1.43 2.08 -19.09
N PRO A 73 -1.99 1.48 -20.15
CA PRO A 73 -2.95 2.17 -21.01
C PRO A 73 -4.23 2.51 -20.22
N HIS A 74 -4.88 3.62 -20.59
CA HIS A 74 -6.10 4.15 -19.97
C HIS A 74 -7.12 4.58 -21.03
#